data_AF-A0A8S1D8U1-F1
#
_entry.id   AF-A0A8S1D8U1-F1
#
_cell.length_a   1.000
_cell.length_b   1.000
_cell.length_c   1.000
_cell.angle_alpha   90.00
_cell.angle_beta   90.00
_cell.angle_gamma   90.00
#
_symmetry.space_group_name_H-M   'P 1'
#
loop_
_entity.id
_entity.type
_entity.pdbx_description
1 polymer ?
#
loop_
_entity_poly.entity_id
_entity_poly.type
_entity_poly.pdbx_seq_one_letter_code
_entity_poly.pdbx_strand_id
1 'polypeptide(L)'
;MASGGPQLRFRGKTKTPVERVAQLDAFPKLREASVKPSAVGGFMSVASVVLILWLFYSEFAFFWDSKLSFQLSPDELMDEKMPVNLDVTVAMPCRSIGADVVDSTGQGVTSFGQLEYQDTWFELDAGQRDFFSSLKYVNEYLREEAHALQQVLWKAALSRTYDLPEATDRGGRPFDACRIRGSLELTKVAGNLHVAAGQTLPLPGGHVHLATMRHNLNFSHRVTRFSFGPPDHGVVHPLEGDEKVAQQGENREFA
;
A
#
# COMPACT_ATOMS: atom_id res chain seq x y z
N MET A 1 -59.77 -37.57 -41.68
CA MET A 1 -59.90 -37.88 -40.23
C MET A 1 -58.58 -38.46 -39.75
N ALA A 2 -57.82 -37.68 -38.99
CA ALA A 2 -56.64 -38.13 -38.27
C ALA A 2 -57.09 -38.84 -37.00
N SER A 3 -56.51 -39.99 -36.67
CA SER A 3 -56.57 -40.55 -35.32
C SER A 3 -55.24 -41.19 -35.00
N GLY A 4 -54.48 -40.51 -34.14
CA GLY A 4 -53.14 -40.88 -33.70
C GLY A 4 -53.12 -42.13 -32.83
N GLY A 5 -52.10 -42.96 -33.04
CA GLY A 5 -51.71 -44.02 -32.12
C GLY A 5 -51.03 -43.45 -30.87
N PRO A 6 -51.10 -44.14 -29.73
CA PRO A 6 -50.57 -43.65 -28.46
C PRO A 6 -49.04 -43.62 -28.48
N GLN A 7 -48.46 -42.46 -28.20
CA GLN A 7 -47.03 -42.27 -27.93
C GLN A 7 -46.71 -42.82 -26.53
N LEU A 8 -45.98 -43.94 -26.46
CA LEU A 8 -45.44 -44.47 -25.21
C LEU A 8 -44.31 -43.56 -24.73
N ARG A 9 -44.58 -42.80 -23.67
CA ARG A 9 -43.63 -41.90 -23.02
C ARG A 9 -42.66 -42.73 -22.17
N PHE A 10 -41.46 -43.03 -22.68
CA PHE A 10 -40.41 -43.69 -21.91
C PHE A 10 -39.95 -42.77 -20.76
N ARG A 11 -40.35 -43.12 -19.53
CA ARG A 11 -39.85 -42.49 -18.31
C ARG A 11 -38.47 -43.09 -18.00
N GLY A 12 -37.41 -42.39 -18.39
CA GLY A 12 -36.04 -42.77 -18.04
C GLY A 12 -35.89 -42.89 -16.52
N LYS A 13 -35.54 -44.10 -16.05
CA LYS A 13 -35.20 -44.34 -14.65
C LYS A 13 -33.94 -43.53 -14.32
N THR A 14 -33.99 -42.75 -13.25
CA THR A 14 -32.81 -42.05 -12.73
C THR A 14 -31.83 -43.10 -12.23
N LYS A 15 -30.68 -43.19 -12.90
CA LYS A 15 -29.63 -44.17 -12.59
C LYS A 15 -29.06 -43.93 -11.20
N THR A 16 -28.93 -45.00 -10.43
CA THR A 16 -28.30 -45.00 -9.12
C THR A 16 -26.82 -44.58 -9.23
N PRO A 17 -26.20 -44.01 -8.18
CA PRO A 17 -24.80 -43.58 -8.25
C PRO A 17 -23.84 -44.72 -8.64
N VAL A 18 -24.15 -45.95 -8.24
CA VAL A 18 -23.39 -47.16 -8.61
C VAL A 18 -23.44 -47.43 -10.12
N GLU A 19 -24.60 -47.26 -10.76
CA GLU A 19 -24.77 -47.40 -12.21
C GLU A 19 -24.06 -46.33 -13.02
N ARG A 20 -23.87 -45.12 -12.45
CA ARG A 20 -23.12 -44.04 -13.10
C ARG A 20 -21.61 -44.30 -13.04
N VAL A 21 -21.12 -44.78 -11.91
CA VAL A 21 -19.70 -45.17 -11.77
C VAL A 21 -19.40 -46.40 -12.63
N ALA A 22 -20.33 -47.35 -12.74
CA ALA A 22 -20.17 -48.55 -13.58
C ALA A 22 -20.11 -48.25 -15.09
N GLN A 23 -20.56 -47.08 -15.55
CA GLN A 23 -20.43 -46.64 -16.95
C GLN A 23 -19.08 -45.99 -17.26
N LEU A 24 -18.31 -45.62 -16.23
CA LEU A 24 -16.96 -45.07 -16.36
C LEU A 24 -15.87 -46.16 -16.28
N ASP A 25 -16.26 -47.41 -16.10
CA ASP A 25 -15.35 -48.55 -16.02
C ASP A 25 -15.02 -49.07 -17.43
N ALA A 26 -13.82 -48.74 -17.92
CA ALA A 26 -13.35 -49.05 -19.27
C ALA A 26 -12.76 -50.47 -19.43
N PHE A 27 -12.81 -51.31 -18.38
CA PHE A 27 -12.14 -52.61 -18.38
C PHE A 27 -13.10 -53.81 -18.49
N PRO A 28 -12.78 -54.82 -19.32
CA PRO A 28 -13.59 -56.04 -19.43
C PRO A 28 -13.53 -56.84 -18.13
N LYS A 29 -14.70 -57.16 -17.57
CA LYS A 29 -14.82 -57.88 -16.29
C LYS A 29 -14.29 -59.31 -16.41
N LEU A 30 -13.34 -59.68 -15.54
CA LEU A 30 -12.78 -61.03 -15.45
C LEU A 30 -13.82 -62.02 -14.88
N ARG A 31 -13.71 -63.29 -15.27
CA ARG A 31 -14.58 -64.39 -14.79
C ARG A 31 -14.46 -64.53 -13.26
N GLU A 32 -15.60 -64.55 -12.56
CA GLU A 32 -15.69 -64.52 -11.08
C GLU A 32 -14.96 -65.68 -10.37
N ALA A 33 -14.61 -66.75 -11.10
CA ALA A 33 -13.90 -67.91 -10.59
C ALA A 33 -12.39 -67.67 -10.30
N SER A 34 -11.80 -66.57 -10.77
CA SER A 34 -10.34 -66.33 -10.68
C SER A 34 -9.94 -65.22 -9.70
N VAL A 35 -10.90 -64.61 -8.99
CA VAL A 35 -10.64 -63.50 -8.07
C VAL A 35 -11.08 -63.92 -6.66
N LYS A 36 -10.12 -64.13 -5.76
CA LYS A 36 -10.41 -64.33 -4.32
C LYS A 36 -10.36 -62.97 -3.63
N PRO A 37 -11.51 -62.36 -3.26
CA PRO A 37 -11.50 -61.12 -2.50
C PRO A 37 -10.91 -61.39 -1.11
N SER A 38 -9.87 -60.66 -0.73
CA SER A 38 -9.36 -60.66 0.64
C SER A 38 -9.83 -59.39 1.35
N ALA A 39 -10.46 -59.56 2.52
CA ALA A 39 -10.95 -58.42 3.32
C ALA A 39 -9.81 -57.46 3.72
N VAL A 40 -8.61 -58.02 3.94
CA VAL A 40 -7.39 -57.27 4.28
C VAL A 40 -6.89 -56.45 3.08
N GLY A 41 -6.93 -56.99 1.86
CA GLY A 41 -6.53 -56.26 0.65
C GLY A 41 -7.47 -55.11 0.33
N GLY A 42 -8.78 -55.27 0.59
CA GLY A 42 -9.76 -54.19 0.46
C GLY A 42 -9.51 -53.03 1.42
N PHE A 43 -9.23 -53.32 2.70
CA PHE A 43 -8.89 -52.30 3.69
C PHE A 43 -7.60 -51.54 3.31
N MET A 44 -6.56 -52.26 2.89
CA MET A 44 -5.29 -51.64 2.47
C MET A 44 -5.47 -50.71 1.27
N SER A 45 -6.30 -51.07 0.30
CA SER A 45 -6.62 -50.21 -0.86
C SER A 45 -7.42 -48.97 -0.47
N VAL A 46 -8.34 -49.06 0.49
CA VAL A 46 -9.08 -47.89 0.98
C VAL A 46 -8.17 -46.96 1.78
N ALA A 47 -7.34 -47.52 2.67
CA ALA A 47 -6.39 -46.76 3.46
C ALA A 47 -5.37 -46.02 2.58
N SER A 48 -4.89 -46.65 1.51
CA SER A 48 -3.96 -46.00 0.57
C SER A 48 -4.62 -44.87 -0.20
N VAL A 49 -5.85 -45.03 -0.68
CA VAL A 49 -6.60 -43.96 -1.37
C VAL A 49 -6.86 -42.79 -0.43
N VAL A 50 -7.23 -43.04 0.83
CA VAL A 50 -7.43 -41.98 1.83
C VAL A 50 -6.13 -41.21 2.09
N LEU A 51 -5.01 -41.91 2.23
CA LEU A 51 -3.70 -41.30 2.42
C LEU A 51 -3.28 -40.47 1.20
N ILE A 52 -3.51 -40.97 -0.01
CA ILE A 52 -3.23 -40.24 -1.25
C ILE A 52 -4.10 -38.98 -1.35
N LEU A 53 -5.39 -39.06 -1.02
CA LEU A 53 -6.29 -37.89 -1.02
C LEU A 53 -5.87 -36.87 0.04
N TRP A 54 -5.42 -37.32 1.21
CA TRP A 54 -4.93 -36.45 2.27
C TRP A 54 -3.64 -35.72 1.85
N LEU A 55 -2.67 -36.44 1.29
CA LEU A 55 -1.43 -35.85 0.76
C LEU A 55 -1.72 -34.90 -0.42
N PHE A 56 -2.64 -35.26 -1.31
CA PHE A 56 -3.07 -34.38 -2.39
C PHE A 56 -3.68 -33.09 -1.86
N TYR A 57 -4.55 -33.18 -0.85
CA TYR A 57 -5.14 -32.00 -0.24
C TYR A 57 -4.10 -31.12 0.44
N SER A 58 -3.12 -31.70 1.16
CA SER A 58 -2.07 -30.93 1.82
C SER A 58 -1.15 -30.22 0.82
N GLU A 59 -0.72 -30.91 -0.23
CA GLU A 59 0.09 -30.31 -1.29
C GLU A 59 -0.68 -29.26 -2.07
N PHE A 60 -1.96 -29.52 -2.38
CA PHE A 60 -2.80 -28.53 -3.04
C PHE A 60 -2.98 -27.28 -2.18
N ALA A 61 -3.23 -27.43 -0.88
CA ALA A 61 -3.30 -26.31 0.05
C ALA A 61 -1.97 -25.55 0.14
N PHE A 62 -0.84 -26.25 0.14
CA PHE A 62 0.48 -25.63 0.13
C PHE A 62 0.80 -24.91 -1.20
N PHE A 63 0.41 -25.46 -2.34
CA PHE A 63 0.66 -24.85 -3.65
C PHE A 63 -0.29 -23.69 -3.94
N TRP A 64 -1.47 -23.71 -3.34
CA TRP A 64 -2.38 -22.57 -3.35
C TRP A 64 -1.87 -21.40 -2.51
N ASP A 65 -0.92 -21.65 -1.59
CA ASP A 65 -0.23 -20.59 -0.85
C ASP A 65 0.78 -19.88 -1.78
N SER A 66 0.38 -18.73 -2.32
CA SER A 66 1.22 -17.90 -3.16
C SER A 66 2.28 -17.19 -2.33
N LYS A 67 3.44 -17.82 -2.10
CA LYS A 67 4.59 -17.19 -1.44
C LYS A 67 5.30 -16.25 -2.41
N LEU A 68 5.30 -14.96 -2.12
CA LEU A 68 6.13 -14.01 -2.86
C LEU A 68 7.61 -14.20 -2.48
N SER A 69 8.48 -14.34 -3.47
CA SER A 69 9.93 -14.28 -3.30
C SER A 69 10.46 -12.89 -3.64
N PHE A 70 11.03 -12.18 -2.67
CA PHE A 70 11.81 -10.97 -2.94
C PHE A 70 13.19 -11.36 -3.46
N GLN A 71 13.57 -10.86 -4.62
CA GLN A 71 14.90 -11.04 -5.19
C GLN A 71 15.59 -9.69 -5.26
N LEU A 72 16.85 -9.62 -4.84
CA LEU A 72 17.66 -8.42 -4.98
C LEU A 72 18.39 -8.52 -6.33
N SER A 73 18.13 -7.58 -7.21
CA SER A 73 18.90 -7.36 -8.42
C SER A 73 19.76 -6.11 -8.27
N PRO A 74 20.96 -6.06 -8.90
CA PRO A 74 21.67 -4.80 -9.07
C PRO A 74 20.78 -3.79 -9.76
N ASP A 75 20.92 -2.54 -9.35
CA ASP A 75 20.13 -1.44 -9.89
C ASP A 75 20.85 -0.84 -11.10
N GLU A 76 20.24 -0.97 -12.28
CA GLU A 76 20.81 -0.55 -13.55
C GLU A 76 20.53 0.94 -13.86
N LEU A 77 19.63 1.58 -13.09
CA LEU A 77 19.15 2.94 -13.30
C LEU A 77 19.63 3.86 -12.16
N MET A 78 20.95 4.03 -12.06
CA MET A 78 21.58 4.92 -11.07
C MET A 78 21.53 6.40 -11.47
N ASP A 79 21.59 6.69 -12.78
CA ASP A 79 21.68 8.06 -13.30
C ASP A 79 20.32 8.71 -13.58
N GLU A 80 19.22 8.00 -13.34
CA GLU A 80 17.87 8.52 -13.57
C GLU A 80 17.43 9.45 -12.45
N LYS A 81 16.63 10.46 -12.81
CA LYS A 81 15.96 11.32 -11.83
C LYS A 81 14.79 10.56 -11.20
N MET A 82 14.57 10.82 -9.92
CA MET A 82 13.50 10.22 -9.14
C MET A 82 12.54 11.31 -8.65
N PRO A 83 11.24 11.21 -8.98
CA PRO A 83 10.24 12.11 -8.41
C PRO A 83 10.10 11.86 -6.92
N VAL A 84 10.16 12.91 -6.11
CA VAL A 84 9.86 12.87 -4.68
C VAL A 84 8.62 13.72 -4.44
N ASN A 85 7.56 13.07 -3.98
CA ASN A 85 6.27 13.70 -3.71
C ASN A 85 6.19 14.07 -2.23
N LEU A 86 5.84 15.32 -1.95
CA LEU A 86 5.80 15.89 -0.62
C LEU A 86 4.46 16.59 -0.38
N ASP A 87 3.81 16.30 0.74
CA ASP A 87 2.69 17.07 1.31
C ASP A 87 2.84 17.12 2.83
N VAL A 88 3.35 18.25 3.33
CA VAL A 88 3.63 18.46 4.76
C VAL A 88 3.00 19.77 5.20
N THR A 89 2.34 19.75 6.35
CA THR A 89 1.80 20.95 6.99
C THR A 89 2.63 21.30 8.22
N VAL A 90 3.16 22.53 8.28
CA VAL A 90 3.96 23.04 9.40
C VAL A 90 3.20 24.17 10.09
N ALA A 91 3.22 24.22 11.43
CA ALA A 91 2.53 25.20 12.28
C ALA A 91 3.22 26.59 12.29
N MET A 92 3.53 27.09 11.10
CA MET A 92 4.06 28.44 10.87
C MET A 92 3.46 29.06 9.61
N PRO A 93 3.35 30.40 9.55
CA PRO A 93 2.94 31.09 8.32
C PRO A 93 3.90 30.83 7.15
N CYS A 94 3.36 30.68 5.93
CA CYS A 94 4.17 30.39 4.74
C CYS A 94 5.22 31.46 4.43
N ARG A 95 4.99 32.71 4.84
CA ARG A 95 5.97 33.80 4.66
C ARG A 95 7.23 33.68 5.53
N SER A 96 7.18 32.83 6.55
CA SER A 96 8.23 32.69 7.57
C SER A 96 8.94 31.35 7.56
N ILE A 97 8.66 30.49 6.58
CA ILE A 97 9.32 29.19 6.43
C ILE A 97 9.74 28.97 4.99
N GLY A 98 10.75 28.13 4.81
CA GLY A 98 11.25 27.70 3.52
C GLY A 98 11.68 26.24 3.61
N ALA A 99 11.21 25.45 2.65
CA ALA A 99 11.75 24.11 2.42
C ALA A 99 12.91 24.20 1.43
N ASP A 100 13.98 23.48 1.71
CA ASP A 100 15.08 23.29 0.76
C ASP A 100 15.56 21.85 0.75
N VAL A 101 16.11 21.46 -0.39
CA VAL A 101 16.69 20.16 -0.70
C VAL A 101 18.08 20.43 -1.23
N VAL A 102 19.06 19.87 -0.54
CA VAL A 102 20.45 19.91 -0.98
C VAL A 102 20.89 18.49 -1.25
N ASP A 103 21.30 18.25 -2.49
CA ASP A 103 21.94 17.01 -2.89
C ASP A 103 23.45 17.08 -2.65
N SER A 104 24.14 15.94 -2.74
CA SER A 104 25.61 15.91 -2.67
C SER A 104 26.30 16.70 -3.79
N THR A 105 25.58 17.11 -4.84
CA THR A 105 26.12 17.93 -5.94
C THR A 105 26.08 19.43 -5.65
N GLY A 106 25.42 19.84 -4.55
CA GLY A 106 25.27 21.23 -4.14
C GLY A 106 24.27 22.00 -4.99
N GLN A 107 23.40 21.32 -5.74
CA GLN A 107 22.27 21.94 -6.42
C GLN A 107 21.10 22.09 -5.44
N GLY A 108 20.45 23.27 -5.46
CA GLY A 108 19.31 23.58 -4.60
C GLY A 108 17.95 23.33 -5.28
N VAL A 109 16.85 23.46 -4.52
CA VAL A 109 15.47 23.13 -4.96
C VAL A 109 15.04 23.81 -6.25
N THR A 110 15.49 25.04 -6.52
CA THR A 110 15.10 25.80 -7.72
C THR A 110 15.43 25.09 -9.03
N SER A 111 16.37 24.13 -9.01
CA SER A 111 16.78 23.35 -10.18
C SER A 111 15.95 22.09 -10.40
N PHE A 112 15.13 21.67 -9.43
CA PHE A 112 14.45 20.37 -9.41
C PHE A 112 12.92 20.43 -9.46
N GLY A 113 12.35 21.63 -9.32
CA GLY A 113 10.90 21.86 -9.35
C GLY A 113 10.51 23.08 -8.51
N GLN A 114 9.21 23.33 -8.38
CA GLN A 114 8.68 24.35 -7.49
C GLN A 114 7.74 23.69 -6.48
N LEU A 115 7.97 23.97 -5.19
CA LEU A 115 7.05 23.63 -4.11
C LEU A 115 5.99 24.72 -4.00
N GLU A 116 4.72 24.32 -3.88
CA GLU A 116 3.61 25.22 -3.62
C GLU A 116 3.40 25.37 -2.12
N TYR A 117 3.33 26.62 -1.67
CA TYR A 117 3.10 26.99 -0.28
C TYR A 117 1.68 27.53 -0.15
N GLN A 118 0.84 26.83 0.62
CA GLN A 118 -0.55 27.21 0.85
C GLN A 118 -0.76 27.58 2.31
N ASP A 119 -1.25 28.80 2.55
CA ASP A 119 -1.61 29.26 3.89
C ASP A 119 -2.83 28.46 4.40
N THR A 120 -2.74 27.92 5.62
CA THR A 120 -3.78 27.07 6.21
C THR A 120 -3.79 27.17 7.75
N TRP A 121 -4.64 26.38 8.40
CA TRP A 121 -4.67 26.23 9.85
C TRP A 121 -4.07 24.88 10.28
N PHE A 122 -3.31 24.88 11.37
CA PHE A 122 -2.69 23.65 11.88
C PHE A 122 -3.74 22.67 12.42
N GLU A 123 -4.72 23.22 13.14
CA GLU A 123 -5.87 22.49 13.68
C GLU A 123 -6.76 21.97 12.55
N LEU A 124 -6.96 20.66 12.51
CA LEU A 124 -7.83 20.02 11.53
C LEU A 124 -9.32 20.24 11.82
N ASP A 125 -10.09 20.42 10.75
CA ASP A 125 -11.55 20.31 10.79
C ASP A 125 -11.97 18.85 11.06
N ALA A 126 -13.23 18.61 11.46
CA ALA A 126 -13.70 17.27 11.81
C ALA A 126 -13.45 16.23 10.71
N GLY A 127 -13.82 16.52 9.47
CA GLY A 127 -13.59 15.61 8.34
C GLY A 127 -12.11 15.39 8.02
N GLN A 128 -11.27 16.42 8.17
CA GLN A 128 -9.83 16.30 7.96
C GLN A 128 -9.17 15.48 9.08
N ARG A 129 -9.64 15.63 10.33
CA ARG A 129 -9.17 14.87 11.48
C ARG A 129 -9.53 13.39 11.34
N ASP A 130 -10.74 13.08 10.91
CA ASP A 130 -11.18 11.70 10.68
C ASP A 130 -10.33 11.04 9.58
N PHE A 131 -10.10 11.75 8.48
CA PHE A 131 -9.20 11.29 7.41
C PHE A 131 -7.78 11.04 7.93
N PHE A 132 -7.19 12.02 8.61
CA PHE A 132 -5.81 11.92 9.06
C PHE A 132 -5.64 10.84 10.13
N SER A 133 -6.61 10.69 11.04
CA SER A 133 -6.61 9.64 12.05
C SER A 133 -6.67 8.24 11.42
N SER A 134 -7.43 8.08 10.33
CA SER A 134 -7.51 6.84 9.57
C SER A 134 -6.18 6.54 8.87
N LEU A 135 -5.56 7.55 8.23
CA LEU A 135 -4.25 7.42 7.61
C LEU A 135 -3.18 7.00 8.63
N LYS A 136 -3.13 7.68 9.77
CA LYS A 136 -2.23 7.37 10.87
C LYS A 136 -2.44 5.94 11.38
N TYR A 137 -3.68 5.55 11.68
CA TYR A 137 -4.00 4.21 12.15
C TYR A 137 -3.53 3.13 11.18
N VAL A 138 -3.79 3.31 9.89
CA VAL A 138 -3.38 2.36 8.85
C VAL A 138 -1.85 2.29 8.76
N ASN A 139 -1.14 3.42 8.73
CA ASN A 139 0.32 3.40 8.62
C ASN A 139 1.02 2.88 9.89
N GLU A 140 0.49 3.17 11.08
CA GLU A 140 0.99 2.65 12.36
C GLU A 140 0.81 1.12 12.43
N TYR A 141 -0.39 0.63 12.07
CA TYR A 141 -0.68 -0.80 11.97
C TYR A 141 0.26 -1.53 11.00
N LEU A 142 0.48 -0.94 9.82
CA LEU A 142 1.37 -1.52 8.79
C LEU A 142 2.84 -1.50 9.22
N ARG A 143 3.27 -0.49 9.98
CA ARG A 143 4.64 -0.40 10.53
C ARG A 143 4.91 -1.46 11.59
N GLU A 144 3.93 -1.73 12.47
CA GLU A 144 4.11 -2.64 13.61
C GLU A 144 3.91 -4.11 13.24
N GLU A 145 2.89 -4.46 12.46
CA GLU A 145 2.53 -5.86 12.20
C GLU A 145 3.09 -6.43 10.89
N ALA A 146 3.34 -5.58 9.88
CA ALA A 146 3.62 -6.03 8.52
C ALA A 146 4.95 -5.49 7.97
N HIS A 147 6.07 -5.99 8.50
CA HIS A 147 7.39 -5.78 7.86
C HIS A 147 7.52 -6.46 6.49
N ALA A 148 6.55 -7.33 6.11
CA ALA A 148 6.44 -7.93 4.79
C ALA A 148 5.10 -7.54 4.13
N LEU A 149 5.18 -6.70 3.10
CA LEU A 149 4.08 -6.03 2.37
C LEU A 149 3.00 -6.97 1.75
N GLN A 150 3.13 -8.29 1.82
CA GLN A 150 2.25 -9.24 1.11
C GLN A 150 0.88 -9.47 1.75
N GLN A 151 0.73 -9.33 3.06
CA GLN A 151 -0.52 -9.74 3.73
C GLN A 151 -1.66 -8.73 3.52
N VAL A 152 -1.36 -7.59 2.89
CA VAL A 152 -2.32 -6.50 2.68
C VAL A 152 -2.58 -6.33 1.18
N LEU A 153 -3.05 -7.40 0.53
CA LEU A 153 -3.65 -7.34 -0.82
C LEU A 153 -4.80 -6.32 -0.91
N TRP A 154 -5.37 -5.92 0.23
CA TRP A 154 -6.39 -4.89 0.33
C TRP A 154 -5.87 -3.45 0.43
N LYS A 155 -4.55 -3.21 0.41
CA LYS A 155 -4.04 -1.83 0.46
C LYS A 155 -4.46 -1.05 -0.78
N ALA A 156 -4.57 -1.67 -1.95
CA ALA A 156 -5.12 -1.01 -3.13
C ALA A 156 -6.59 -0.55 -2.94
N ALA A 157 -7.39 -1.24 -2.12
CA ALA A 157 -8.76 -0.86 -1.81
C ALA A 157 -8.88 0.14 -0.64
N LEU A 158 -7.90 0.15 0.27
CA LEU A 158 -7.84 1.06 1.42
C LEU A 158 -7.05 2.34 1.13
N SER A 159 -6.11 2.29 0.19
CA SER A 159 -5.39 3.41 -0.41
C SER A 159 -6.35 4.19 -1.28
N ARG A 160 -7.41 4.72 -0.66
CA ARG A 160 -8.22 5.74 -1.27
C ARG A 160 -7.32 6.95 -1.49
N THR A 161 -6.99 7.19 -2.74
CA THR A 161 -6.42 8.42 -3.26
C THR A 161 -7.42 9.56 -3.05
N TYR A 162 -7.60 10.00 -1.82
CA TYR A 162 -8.19 11.30 -1.54
C TYR A 162 -7.08 12.13 -0.92
N ASP A 163 -6.63 13.14 -1.65
CA ASP A 163 -5.84 14.21 -1.07
C ASP A 163 -6.59 14.77 0.14
N LEU A 164 -5.85 15.20 1.16
CA LEU A 164 -6.44 15.83 2.35
C LEU A 164 -7.38 16.97 1.88
N PRO A 165 -8.67 16.92 2.24
CA PRO A 165 -9.64 17.94 1.84
C PRO A 165 -9.14 19.34 2.18
N GLU A 166 -9.44 20.32 1.34
CA GLU A 166 -9.09 21.71 1.62
C GLU A 166 -9.72 22.18 2.93
N ALA A 167 -8.98 23.01 3.68
CA ALA A 167 -9.45 23.53 4.95
C ALA A 167 -10.63 24.47 4.74
N THR A 168 -11.64 24.38 5.61
CA THR A 168 -12.80 25.29 5.56
C THR A 168 -12.38 26.67 6.07
N ASP A 169 -12.84 27.75 5.43
CA ASP A 169 -12.56 29.11 5.90
C ASP A 169 -13.11 29.32 7.32
N ARG A 170 -12.22 29.66 8.26
CA ARG A 170 -12.52 29.90 9.68
C ARG A 170 -12.87 31.35 9.99
N GLY A 171 -13.50 32.05 9.06
CA GLY A 171 -14.15 33.34 9.31
C GLY A 171 -13.22 34.40 9.89
N GLY A 172 -12.08 34.63 9.23
CA GLY A 172 -11.16 35.72 9.57
C GLY A 172 -10.09 35.43 10.63
N ARG A 173 -9.97 34.17 11.11
CA ARG A 173 -8.79 33.75 11.88
C ARG A 173 -7.54 33.83 10.97
N PRO A 174 -6.44 34.47 11.38
CA PRO A 174 -5.22 34.45 10.58
C PRO A 174 -4.70 33.01 10.42
N PHE A 175 -4.11 32.72 9.28
CA PHE A 175 -3.45 31.44 9.04
C PHE A 175 -2.28 31.26 10.00
N ASP A 176 -2.23 30.09 10.66
CA ASP A 176 -1.21 29.73 11.63
C ASP A 176 -0.35 28.53 11.18
N ALA A 177 -0.59 28.03 9.97
CA ALA A 177 0.16 26.97 9.36
C ALA A 177 0.39 27.19 7.86
N CYS A 178 1.32 26.40 7.32
CA CYS A 178 1.66 26.39 5.92
C CYS A 178 1.72 24.95 5.43
N ARG A 179 0.96 24.65 4.38
CA ARG A 179 0.99 23.38 3.66
C ARG A 179 1.93 23.50 2.48
N ILE A 180 2.99 22.70 2.50
CA ILE A 180 4.02 22.61 1.47
C ILE A 180 3.70 21.37 0.65
N ARG A 181 3.32 21.56 -0.62
CA ARG A 181 2.96 20.47 -1.53
C ARG A 181 3.71 20.54 -2.86
N GLY A 182 4.05 19.40 -3.43
CA GLY A 182 4.65 19.32 -4.76
C GLY A 182 5.33 18.00 -5.06
N SER A 183 5.87 17.90 -6.28
CA SER A 183 6.75 16.81 -6.70
C SER A 183 8.06 17.41 -7.19
N LEU A 184 9.18 16.92 -6.67
CA LEU A 184 10.53 17.36 -7.02
C LEU A 184 11.24 16.26 -7.80
N GLU A 185 11.82 16.59 -8.95
CA GLU A 185 12.58 15.64 -9.79
C GLU A 185 14.05 15.65 -9.38
N LEU A 186 14.39 14.86 -8.35
CA LEU A 186 15.72 14.85 -7.73
C LEU A 186 16.63 13.81 -8.39
N THR A 187 17.94 14.03 -8.30
CA THR A 187 18.93 13.00 -8.65
C THR A 187 18.94 11.90 -7.58
N LYS A 188 19.19 10.65 -7.98
CA LYS A 188 19.24 9.49 -7.06
C LYS A 188 20.58 9.43 -6.31
N VAL A 189 20.85 10.46 -5.54
CA VAL A 189 22.05 10.59 -4.70
C VAL A 189 21.66 10.92 -3.27
N ALA A 190 22.61 10.80 -2.35
CA ALA A 190 22.37 11.24 -0.98
C ALA A 190 22.09 12.75 -0.95
N GLY A 191 21.04 13.14 -0.21
CA GLY A 191 20.63 14.52 -0.05
C GLY A 191 19.74 14.68 1.17
N ASN A 192 19.54 15.93 1.58
CA ASN A 192 18.75 16.28 2.75
C ASN A 192 17.65 17.27 2.35
N LEU A 193 16.40 16.91 2.66
CA LEU A 193 15.28 17.85 2.68
C LEU A 193 15.18 18.42 4.10
N HIS A 194 15.23 19.73 4.24
CA HIS A 194 15.05 20.38 5.54
C HIS A 194 14.09 21.56 5.40
N VAL A 195 13.33 21.81 6.46
CA VAL A 195 12.41 22.95 6.56
C VAL A 195 12.87 23.83 7.70
N ALA A 196 13.17 25.08 7.38
CA ALA A 196 13.70 26.03 8.36
C ALA A 196 12.94 27.36 8.33
N ALA A 197 13.17 28.16 9.37
CA ALA A 197 12.56 29.48 9.50
C ALA A 197 13.27 30.50 8.61
N GLY A 198 12.47 31.29 7.88
CA GLY A 198 12.95 32.25 6.90
C GLY A 198 12.62 31.84 5.48
N GLN A 199 12.66 32.81 4.56
CA GLN A 199 12.58 32.49 3.14
C GLN A 199 13.94 31.98 2.67
N THR A 200 13.92 30.94 1.83
CA THR A 200 15.11 30.38 1.21
C THR A 200 15.63 31.35 0.16
N LEU A 201 16.88 31.83 0.31
CA LEU A 201 17.56 32.62 -0.71
C LEU A 201 18.69 31.78 -1.33
N PRO A 202 18.61 31.46 -2.64
CA PRO A 202 19.67 30.72 -3.31
C PRO A 202 20.93 31.56 -3.44
N LEU A 203 22.09 31.04 -3.03
CA LEU A 203 23.40 31.66 -3.16
C LEU A 203 24.35 30.74 -3.95
N PRO A 204 25.44 31.26 -4.54
CA PRO A 204 26.44 30.40 -5.19
C PRO A 204 27.11 29.48 -4.14
N GLY A 205 26.88 28.17 -4.23
CA GLY A 205 27.46 27.17 -3.33
C GLY A 205 26.61 26.81 -2.11
N GLY A 206 25.34 27.21 -2.05
CA GLY A 206 24.40 26.80 -1.01
C GLY A 206 23.20 27.74 -0.92
N HIS A 207 22.56 27.78 0.24
CA HIS A 207 21.41 28.63 0.49
C HIS A 207 21.44 29.12 1.94
N VAL A 208 20.81 30.27 2.17
CA VAL A 208 20.60 30.81 3.52
C VAL A 208 19.13 31.06 3.75
N HIS A 209 18.69 30.73 4.95
CA HIS A 209 17.34 31.05 5.41
C HIS A 209 17.36 32.43 6.05
N LEU A 210 16.69 33.40 5.41
CA LEU A 210 16.59 34.75 5.95
C LEU A 210 15.45 34.81 6.96
N ALA A 211 15.73 34.36 8.19
CA ALA A 211 14.77 34.42 9.29
C ALA A 211 14.52 35.87 9.68
N THR A 212 13.29 36.36 9.48
CA THR A 212 12.85 37.58 10.18
C THR A 212 12.81 37.22 11.66
N MET A 213 13.61 37.89 12.50
CA MET A 213 13.71 37.62 13.94
C MET A 213 12.32 37.60 14.60
N ARG A 214 11.74 36.42 14.74
CA ARG A 214 10.47 36.18 15.43
C ARG A 214 10.72 35.13 16.50
N HIS A 215 10.43 35.50 17.74
CA HIS A 215 10.69 34.68 18.93
C HIS A 215 9.72 33.51 19.12
N ASN A 216 8.74 33.33 18.22
CA ASN A 216 7.69 32.31 18.31
C ASN A 216 7.77 31.36 17.10
N LEU A 217 8.84 30.56 17.03
CA LEU A 217 8.99 29.51 16.03
C LEU A 217 8.26 28.25 16.53
N ASN A 218 7.41 27.65 15.70
CA ASN A 218 6.70 26.42 16.04
C ASN A 218 6.78 25.43 14.87
N PHE A 219 7.74 24.51 14.93
CA PHE A 219 7.93 23.49 13.90
C PHE A 219 7.08 22.24 14.12
N SER A 220 5.96 22.35 14.85
CA SER A 220 4.95 21.30 14.89
C SER A 220 4.52 21.01 13.45
N HIS A 221 4.60 19.76 13.03
CA HIS A 221 4.38 19.39 11.65
C HIS A 221 3.61 18.08 11.55
N ARG A 222 2.98 17.93 10.40
CA ARG A 222 2.20 16.77 10.02
C ARG A 222 2.54 16.38 8.60
N VAL A 223 2.92 15.12 8.40
CA VAL A 223 3.26 14.56 7.11
C VAL A 223 2.05 13.82 6.56
N THR A 224 1.43 14.40 5.53
CA THR A 224 0.30 13.77 4.83
C THR A 224 0.81 12.81 3.77
N ARG A 225 1.84 13.24 3.01
CA ARG A 225 2.44 12.45 1.94
C ARG A 225 3.95 12.66 1.89
N PHE A 226 4.70 11.57 1.80
CA PHE A 226 6.13 11.61 1.52
C PHE A 226 6.57 10.33 0.81
N SER A 227 6.71 10.39 -0.51
CA SER A 227 6.95 9.21 -1.34
C SER A 227 8.03 9.42 -2.39
N PHE A 228 8.76 8.35 -2.70
CA PHE A 228 9.79 8.30 -3.72
C PHE A 228 9.30 7.51 -4.93
N GLY A 229 9.50 8.04 -6.13
CA GLY A 229 9.04 7.44 -7.37
C GLY A 229 7.60 7.82 -7.76
N PRO A 230 7.12 7.25 -8.88
CA PRO A 230 5.74 7.41 -9.29
C PRO A 230 4.77 6.86 -8.24
N PRO A 231 3.53 7.37 -8.16
CA PRO A 231 2.52 6.83 -7.26
C PRO A 231 2.28 5.34 -7.56
N ASP A 232 2.57 4.47 -6.59
CA ASP A 232 2.37 3.03 -6.72
C ASP A 232 1.33 2.51 -5.70
N HIS A 233 0.51 1.58 -6.16
CA HIS A 233 -0.56 0.99 -5.36
C HIS A 233 -0.05 -0.24 -4.62
N GLY A 234 0.49 -0.03 -3.42
CA GLY A 234 0.94 -1.15 -2.57
C GLY A 234 2.10 -0.82 -1.67
N VAL A 235 2.85 0.26 -1.95
CA VAL A 235 3.98 0.69 -1.13
C VAL A 235 3.47 1.46 0.10
N VAL A 236 3.99 1.11 1.28
CA VAL A 236 3.80 1.88 2.52
C VAL A 236 4.93 2.86 2.67
N HIS A 237 4.60 4.15 2.63
CA HIS A 237 5.53 5.20 2.94
C HIS A 237 5.51 5.43 4.45
N PRO A 238 6.61 5.14 5.16
CA PRO A 238 6.60 5.15 6.62
C PRO A 238 6.12 6.49 7.16
N LEU A 239 6.66 7.61 6.67
CA LEU A 239 6.40 8.93 7.25
C LEU A 239 4.95 9.43 7.06
N GLU A 240 4.12 8.78 6.26
CA GLU A 240 2.74 9.20 6.07
C GLU A 240 1.91 8.98 7.35
N GLY A 241 1.16 10.00 7.76
CA GLY A 241 0.39 9.95 9.00
C GLY A 241 1.19 10.29 10.25
N ASP A 242 2.49 10.61 10.12
CA ASP A 242 3.29 11.10 11.24
C ASP A 242 2.92 12.56 11.57
N GLU A 243 2.65 12.80 12.86
CA GLU A 243 2.40 14.13 13.41
C GLU A 243 3.28 14.32 14.63
N LYS A 244 4.05 15.41 14.64
CA LYS A 244 4.95 15.79 15.73
C LYS A 244 4.63 17.20 16.18
N VAL A 245 4.36 17.35 17.46
CA VAL A 245 4.12 18.65 18.09
C VAL A 245 5.40 19.05 18.82
N ALA A 246 5.99 20.18 18.42
CA ALA A 246 7.21 20.68 19.00
C ALA A 246 6.97 21.07 20.47
N GLN A 247 7.79 20.55 21.39
CA GLN A 247 7.77 20.98 22.79
C GLN A 247 8.58 22.28 22.94
N GLN A 248 8.20 23.13 23.90
CA GLN A 248 8.91 24.38 24.23
C GLN A 248 10.37 24.09 24.59
N GLY A 249 11.27 24.13 23.60
CA GLY A 249 12.70 23.83 23.74
C GLY A 249 13.37 23.28 22.48
N GLU A 250 12.60 22.68 21.57
CA GLU A 250 13.09 21.98 20.36
C GLU A 250 12.77 22.75 19.06
N ASN A 251 12.67 24.08 19.15
CA ASN A 251 12.16 24.96 18.09
C ASN A 251 13.24 25.49 17.13
N ARG A 252 14.17 24.64 16.66
CA ARG A 252 15.29 25.13 15.83
C ARG A 252 15.36 24.53 14.42
N GLU A 253 15.01 23.26 14.21
CA GLU A 253 15.11 22.62 12.88
C GLU A 253 14.32 21.31 12.79
N PHE A 254 13.83 21.00 11.59
CA PHE A 254 13.34 19.66 11.19
C PHE A 254 14.20 19.16 10.02
N ALA A 255 14.81 17.99 10.20
CA ALA A 255 15.66 17.28 9.23
C ALA A 255 15.17 15.85 9.05
#